data_AF-A0A7H4P8A7-F1
#
_entry.id   AF-A0A7H4P8A7-F1
#
_cell.length_a   1.000
_cell.length_b   1.000
_cell.length_c   1.000
_cell.angle_alpha   90.00
_cell.angle_beta   90.00
_cell.angle_gamma   90.00
#
_symmetry.space_group_name_H-M   'P 1'
#
loop_
_entity.id
_entity.type
_entity.pdbx_description
1 polymer ?
#
loop_
_entity_poly.entity_id
_entity_poly.type
_entity_poly.pdbx_seq_one_letter_code
_entity_poly.pdbx_strand_id
1 'polypeptide(L)'
;MRGPASVLFGQVNPGGLISMTSKRPTSQPIHEVQFRTGNNHLAEGAFDVGGTLSDDGHLLYRLNGIARTQNNQIDDYKETRMAIAPALTWYPNDATRFTLLTSYQKDPDAGYRNFLPRYGTVESVDGSYIPRDFNVSDPSYNQSWREQTMIGYEFEHQLNDTLTLRQNARYATIKQKYRYLVYSTSAANSSVLSRRAQHEQRQTDEFGIDNQLEAQFASGQVAHTVIGGVDYKTSKDKQYLGRAGGSQYDIDWRSPSYGVNVDESAFSPATNEQQNLDQTGVYVQDQLSWRNWELLVPGATTGRKCAPPILPTPAAPSRMIISSPGAPACCTP
;
A
#
# COMPACT_ATOMS: atom_id res chain seq x y z
N MET A 1 -11.53 -5.10 10.04
CA MET A 1 -11.70 -5.42 11.48
C MET A 1 -11.25 -4.24 12.30
N ARG A 2 -11.95 -3.95 13.40
CA ARG A 2 -11.58 -2.90 14.36
C ARG A 2 -11.00 -3.55 15.61
N GLY A 3 -9.99 -2.92 16.20
CA GLY A 3 -9.29 -3.44 17.38
C GLY A 3 -8.20 -4.47 17.06
N PRO A 4 -7.54 -5.03 18.09
CA PRO A 4 -6.41 -5.92 17.93
C PRO A 4 -6.79 -7.19 17.14
N ALA A 5 -6.13 -7.40 16.00
CA ALA A 5 -6.39 -8.54 15.10
C ALA A 5 -5.12 -9.37 14.83
N SER A 6 -4.14 -9.30 15.75
CA SER A 6 -2.80 -9.83 15.53
C SER A 6 -2.69 -11.35 15.55
N VAL A 7 -3.67 -12.05 16.15
CA VAL A 7 -3.63 -13.52 16.29
C VAL A 7 -3.59 -14.23 14.93
N LEU A 8 -4.48 -13.84 14.00
CA LEU A 8 -4.60 -14.51 12.69
C LEU A 8 -3.88 -13.76 11.57
N PHE A 9 -3.51 -12.49 11.78
CA PHE A 9 -2.94 -11.63 10.74
C PHE A 9 -1.50 -11.20 11.05
N GLY A 10 -0.91 -11.77 12.10
CA GLY A 10 0.43 -11.43 12.56
C GLY A 10 0.53 -9.97 12.99
N GLN A 11 1.58 -9.27 12.55
CA GLN A 11 1.75 -7.86 12.90
C GLN A 11 0.71 -6.97 12.23
N VAL A 12 -0.22 -6.48 13.04
CA VAL A 12 -1.23 -5.50 12.66
C VAL A 12 -1.17 -4.33 13.63
N ASN A 13 -1.38 -3.11 13.13
CA ASN A 13 -1.54 -1.94 14.01
C ASN A 13 -2.72 -2.17 14.98
N PRO A 14 -2.64 -1.71 16.24
CA PRO A 14 -3.66 -1.97 17.26
C PRO A 14 -5.04 -1.38 16.91
N GLY A 15 -5.10 -0.41 15.99
CA GLY A 15 -6.36 0.12 15.46
C GLY A 15 -7.18 -0.89 14.62
N GLY A 16 -6.54 -1.96 14.14
CA GLY A 16 -7.14 -3.00 13.31
C GLY A 16 -6.60 -3.02 11.88
N LEU A 17 -7.32 -3.71 11.00
CA LEU A 17 -6.95 -3.88 9.58
C LEU A 17 -8.10 -3.65 8.63
N ILE A 18 -7.75 -3.22 7.43
CA ILE A 18 -8.63 -3.19 6.26
C ILE A 18 -8.28 -4.42 5.42
N SER A 19 -9.25 -5.32 5.25
CA SER A 19 -9.11 -6.47 4.37
C SER A 19 -9.75 -6.15 3.04
N MET A 20 -8.99 -6.29 1.95
CA MET A 20 -9.47 -6.13 0.59
C MET A 20 -9.54 -7.49 -0.08
N THR A 21 -10.74 -7.84 -0.53
CA THR A 21 -11.08 -9.14 -1.10
C THR A 21 -11.22 -8.95 -2.61
N SER A 22 -10.24 -9.40 -3.40
CA SER A 22 -10.25 -9.25 -4.86
C SER A 22 -11.45 -9.94 -5.51
N LYS A 23 -11.83 -9.51 -6.71
CA LYS A 23 -12.77 -10.25 -7.54
C LYS A 23 -12.18 -11.61 -7.93
N ARG A 24 -12.94 -12.71 -7.78
CA ARG A 24 -12.54 -14.07 -8.17
C ARG A 24 -13.26 -14.53 -9.44
N PRO A 25 -12.68 -15.46 -10.22
CA PRO A 25 -13.40 -16.20 -11.26
C PRO A 25 -14.67 -16.87 -10.73
N THR A 26 -15.69 -16.93 -11.57
CA THR A 26 -16.99 -17.54 -11.27
C THR A 26 -17.44 -18.38 -12.45
N SER A 27 -18.22 -19.44 -12.19
CA SER A 27 -18.82 -20.24 -13.27
C SER A 27 -19.91 -19.48 -14.02
N GLN A 28 -20.62 -18.59 -13.34
CA GLN A 28 -21.57 -17.68 -13.97
C GLN A 28 -20.82 -16.67 -14.85
N PRO A 29 -21.18 -16.56 -16.14
CA PRO A 29 -20.57 -15.58 -17.04
C PRO A 29 -20.76 -14.15 -16.55
N ILE A 30 -19.70 -13.33 -16.69
CA ILE A 30 -19.68 -11.91 -16.36
C ILE A 30 -19.25 -11.16 -17.62
N HIS A 31 -20.03 -10.15 -18.01
CA HIS A 31 -19.72 -9.27 -19.14
C HIS A 31 -20.18 -7.85 -18.80
N GLU A 32 -19.32 -7.08 -18.14
CA GLU A 32 -19.61 -5.72 -17.71
C GLU A 32 -18.63 -4.73 -18.34
N VAL A 33 -19.16 -3.61 -18.82
CA VAL A 33 -18.39 -2.45 -19.25
C VAL A 33 -19.01 -1.22 -18.57
N GLN A 34 -18.17 -0.38 -18.00
CA GLN A 34 -18.58 0.83 -17.28
C GLN A 34 -17.85 2.05 -17.84
N PHE A 35 -18.59 3.15 -17.97
CA PHE A 35 -18.05 4.46 -18.28
C PHE A 35 -18.53 5.46 -17.22
N ARG A 36 -17.62 6.33 -16.76
CA ARG A 36 -17.93 7.39 -15.80
C ARG A 36 -17.30 8.70 -16.23
N THR A 37 -18.04 9.79 -16.06
CA THR A 37 -17.56 11.16 -16.25
C THR A 37 -18.10 12.05 -15.13
N GLY A 38 -17.50 13.22 -14.92
CA GLY A 38 -17.88 14.10 -13.82
C GLY A 38 -17.01 15.34 -13.69
N ASN A 39 -17.09 15.97 -12.52
CA ASN A 39 -16.33 17.17 -12.19
C ASN A 39 -14.81 16.96 -12.29
N ASN A 40 -14.09 18.07 -12.45
CA ASN A 40 -12.63 18.11 -12.61
C ASN A 40 -12.16 17.25 -13.80
N HIS A 41 -12.88 17.31 -14.91
CA HIS A 41 -12.55 16.55 -16.14
C HIS A 41 -12.39 15.05 -15.89
N LEU A 42 -13.22 14.47 -15.02
CA LEU A 42 -13.20 13.02 -14.79
C LEU A 42 -13.60 12.28 -16.08
N ALA A 43 -12.76 11.34 -16.48
CA ALA A 43 -13.09 10.32 -17.46
C ALA A 43 -12.54 8.97 -16.99
N GLU A 44 -13.41 7.97 -16.93
CA GLU A 44 -13.08 6.62 -16.46
C GLU A 44 -13.79 5.59 -17.33
N GLY A 45 -13.05 4.57 -17.74
CA GLY A 45 -13.56 3.38 -18.40
C GLY A 45 -13.08 2.14 -17.64
N ALA A 46 -13.97 1.17 -17.46
CA ALA A 46 -13.65 -0.09 -16.82
C ALA A 46 -14.38 -1.24 -17.51
N PHE A 47 -13.82 -2.44 -17.37
CA PHE A 47 -14.47 -3.67 -17.82
C PHE A 47 -14.22 -4.79 -16.81
N ASP A 48 -15.13 -5.76 -16.79
CA ASP A 48 -15.03 -6.99 -16.00
C ASP A 48 -15.65 -8.11 -16.81
N VAL A 49 -14.83 -9.07 -17.21
CA VAL A 49 -15.27 -10.24 -17.96
C VAL A 49 -14.80 -11.51 -17.27
N GLY A 50 -15.61 -12.55 -17.27
CA GLY A 50 -15.26 -13.81 -16.63
C GLY A 50 -16.27 -14.91 -16.91
N GLY A 51 -15.94 -16.13 -16.49
CA GLY A 51 -16.75 -17.32 -16.73
C GLY A 51 -15.91 -18.58 -16.72
N THR A 52 -16.47 -19.66 -17.28
CA THR A 52 -15.76 -20.91 -17.57
C THR A 52 -14.88 -20.77 -18.81
N LEU A 53 -13.65 -21.29 -18.76
CA LEU A 53 -12.73 -21.42 -19.90
C LEU A 53 -12.73 -22.83 -20.52
N SER A 54 -13.07 -23.85 -19.74
CA SER A 54 -13.10 -25.25 -20.18
C SER A 54 -14.54 -25.77 -20.28
N ASP A 55 -14.77 -26.69 -21.23
CA ASP A 55 -16.08 -27.30 -21.47
C ASP A 55 -16.60 -28.12 -20.27
N ASP A 56 -15.67 -28.67 -19.50
CA ASP A 56 -15.94 -29.43 -18.27
C ASP A 56 -16.18 -28.53 -17.04
N GLY A 57 -16.01 -27.21 -17.17
CA GLY A 57 -16.19 -26.23 -16.09
C GLY A 57 -15.09 -26.19 -15.03
N HIS A 58 -14.02 -26.99 -15.17
CA HIS A 58 -12.93 -27.08 -14.18
C HIS A 58 -11.96 -25.89 -14.22
N LEU A 59 -11.91 -25.13 -15.31
CA LEU A 59 -11.08 -23.94 -15.44
C LEU A 59 -11.96 -22.70 -15.58
N LEU A 60 -11.79 -21.74 -14.69
CA LEU A 60 -12.50 -20.46 -14.67
C LEU A 60 -11.52 -19.31 -14.85
N TYR A 61 -12.01 -18.20 -15.41
CA TYR A 61 -11.24 -16.96 -15.52
C TYR A 61 -12.03 -15.73 -15.08
N ARG A 62 -11.26 -14.69 -14.75
CA ARG A 62 -11.76 -13.32 -14.64
C ARG A 62 -10.69 -12.35 -15.08
N LEU A 63 -11.08 -11.37 -15.88
CA LEU A 63 -10.24 -10.28 -16.32
C LEU A 63 -10.99 -8.98 -16.11
N ASN A 64 -10.49 -8.17 -15.19
CA ASN A 64 -10.99 -6.81 -15.00
C ASN A 64 -9.88 -5.80 -15.22
N GLY A 65 -10.28 -4.61 -15.64
CA GLY A 65 -9.37 -3.50 -15.88
C GLY A 65 -10.08 -2.16 -15.75
N ILE A 66 -9.29 -1.13 -15.49
CA ILE A 66 -9.75 0.24 -15.34
C ILE A 66 -8.70 1.21 -15.88
N ALA A 67 -9.16 2.25 -16.56
CA ALA A 67 -8.38 3.43 -16.90
C ALA A 67 -9.17 4.66 -16.45
N ARG A 68 -8.53 5.54 -15.68
CA ARG A 68 -9.15 6.74 -15.10
C ARG A 68 -8.21 7.92 -15.25
N THR A 69 -8.77 9.08 -15.53
CA THR A 69 -8.09 10.37 -15.43
C THR A 69 -9.00 11.41 -14.80
N GLN A 70 -8.44 12.28 -13.96
CA GLN A 70 -9.15 13.40 -13.33
C GLN A 70 -8.16 14.50 -12.92
N ASN A 71 -8.54 15.75 -13.10
CA ASN A 71 -7.81 16.88 -12.49
C ASN A 71 -8.07 16.89 -10.98
N ASN A 72 -7.08 17.36 -10.22
CA ASN A 72 -7.24 17.48 -8.78
C ASN A 72 -8.00 18.77 -8.41
N GLN A 73 -8.39 18.89 -7.15
CA GLN A 73 -8.85 20.16 -6.59
C GLN A 73 -7.70 21.17 -6.47
N ILE A 74 -6.48 20.68 -6.22
CA ILE A 74 -5.28 21.53 -6.25
C ILE A 74 -4.90 21.77 -7.71
N ASP A 75 -4.62 23.03 -8.04
CA ASP A 75 -4.20 23.42 -9.38
C ASP A 75 -2.92 22.68 -9.79
N ASP A 76 -2.80 22.47 -11.10
CA ASP A 76 -1.69 21.77 -11.78
C ASP A 76 -1.48 20.30 -11.40
N TYR A 77 -2.34 19.74 -10.56
CA TYR A 77 -2.32 18.32 -10.23
C TYR A 77 -3.36 17.53 -11.00
N LYS A 78 -2.97 16.30 -11.30
CA LYS A 78 -3.79 15.31 -12.00
C LYS A 78 -3.65 13.97 -11.32
N GLU A 79 -4.69 13.14 -11.45
CA GLU A 79 -4.66 11.73 -11.13
C GLU A 79 -4.91 10.93 -12.41
N THR A 80 -4.01 10.03 -12.73
CA THR A 80 -4.16 9.10 -13.86
C THR A 80 -3.85 7.70 -13.36
N ARG A 81 -4.73 6.74 -13.64
CA ARG A 81 -4.57 5.34 -13.27
C ARG A 81 -4.90 4.44 -14.45
N MET A 82 -4.09 3.40 -14.62
CA MET A 82 -4.41 2.24 -15.43
C MET A 82 -4.15 0.99 -14.61
N ALA A 83 -5.08 0.05 -14.58
CA ALA A 83 -4.90 -1.23 -13.91
C ALA A 83 -5.57 -2.37 -14.66
N ILE A 84 -5.00 -3.57 -14.52
CA ILE A 84 -5.55 -4.83 -15.02
C ILE A 84 -5.27 -5.93 -14.01
N ALA A 85 -6.24 -6.81 -13.79
CA ALA A 85 -6.12 -7.92 -12.85
C ALA A 85 -6.70 -9.22 -13.43
N PRO A 86 -5.89 -9.95 -14.22
CA PRO A 86 -6.20 -11.32 -14.62
C PRO A 86 -6.20 -12.28 -13.42
N ALA A 87 -7.16 -13.20 -13.40
CA ALA A 87 -7.26 -14.27 -12.42
C ALA A 87 -7.75 -15.57 -13.09
N LEU A 88 -7.27 -16.69 -12.57
CA LEU A 88 -7.66 -18.03 -13.01
C LEU A 88 -7.97 -18.88 -11.78
N THR A 89 -9.02 -19.69 -11.84
CA THR A 89 -9.31 -20.71 -10.83
C THR A 89 -9.40 -22.05 -11.53
N TRP A 90 -8.63 -23.02 -11.05
CA TRP A 90 -8.61 -24.38 -11.54
C TRP A 90 -9.08 -25.32 -10.42
N TYR A 91 -10.01 -26.20 -10.78
CA TYR A 91 -10.50 -27.29 -9.96
C TYR A 91 -9.97 -28.60 -10.55
N PRO A 92 -8.83 -29.14 -10.09
CA PRO A 92 -8.37 -30.46 -10.55
C PRO A 92 -9.39 -31.57 -10.29
N ASN A 93 -10.16 -31.45 -9.20
CA ASN A 93 -11.23 -32.34 -8.75
C ASN A 93 -12.08 -31.61 -7.68
N ASP A 94 -13.11 -32.26 -7.16
CA ASP A 94 -14.03 -31.70 -6.16
C ASP A 94 -13.35 -31.35 -4.83
N ALA A 95 -12.24 -32.00 -4.51
CA ALA A 95 -11.50 -31.80 -3.26
C ALA A 95 -10.40 -30.73 -3.37
N THR A 96 -10.11 -30.20 -4.56
CA THR A 96 -8.93 -29.35 -4.80
C THR A 96 -9.29 -28.10 -5.57
N ARG A 97 -8.81 -26.95 -5.11
CA ARG A 97 -8.94 -25.66 -5.79
C ARG A 97 -7.61 -24.92 -5.78
N PHE A 98 -7.21 -24.42 -6.94
CA PHE A 98 -6.07 -23.53 -7.11
C PHE A 98 -6.52 -22.25 -7.80
N THR A 99 -6.30 -21.09 -7.19
CA THR A 99 -6.61 -19.79 -7.77
C THR A 99 -5.32 -19.00 -7.95
N LEU A 100 -4.99 -18.60 -9.18
CA LEU A 100 -3.96 -17.63 -9.50
C LEU A 100 -4.57 -16.23 -9.52
N LEU A 101 -3.96 -15.30 -8.78
CA LEU A 101 -4.36 -13.89 -8.71
C LEU A 101 -3.20 -13.02 -9.16
N THR A 102 -3.44 -12.16 -10.15
CA THR A 102 -2.45 -11.18 -10.61
C THR A 102 -3.05 -9.79 -10.64
N SER A 103 -2.23 -8.77 -10.43
CA SER A 103 -2.62 -7.38 -10.65
C SER A 103 -1.44 -6.54 -11.10
N TYR A 104 -1.70 -5.65 -12.04
CA TYR A 104 -0.78 -4.61 -12.46
C TYR A 104 -1.52 -3.27 -12.40
N GLN A 105 -0.92 -2.29 -11.74
CA GLN A 105 -1.44 -0.94 -11.65
C GLN A 105 -0.31 0.06 -11.89
N LYS A 106 -0.57 1.03 -12.75
CA LYS A 106 0.29 2.17 -13.01
C LYS A 106 -0.48 3.45 -12.77
N ASP A 107 0.09 4.32 -11.95
CA ASP A 107 -0.39 5.67 -11.70
C ASP A 107 0.68 6.65 -12.25
N PRO A 108 0.60 7.08 -13.53
CA PRO A 108 1.54 8.07 -14.07
C PRO A 108 1.49 9.42 -13.35
N ASP A 109 0.30 9.78 -12.86
CA ASP A 109 0.03 10.90 -11.97
C ASP A 109 -0.64 10.34 -10.70
N ALA A 110 0.11 10.15 -9.62
CA ALA A 110 -0.33 9.46 -8.40
C ALA A 110 -0.93 10.41 -7.34
N GLY A 111 -1.34 11.62 -7.76
CA GLY A 111 -1.85 12.68 -6.88
C GLY A 111 -0.75 13.63 -6.39
N TYR A 112 -0.97 14.28 -5.27
CA TYR A 112 -0.15 15.41 -4.79
C TYR A 112 0.33 15.26 -3.36
N ARG A 113 1.35 16.03 -2.99
CA ARG A 113 1.87 16.16 -1.61
C ARG A 113 1.92 17.63 -1.21
N ASN A 114 0.76 18.18 -0.88
CA ASN A 114 0.57 19.60 -0.62
C ASN A 114 0.32 19.79 0.87
N PHE A 115 1.36 20.17 1.60
CA PHE A 115 1.30 20.49 3.02
C PHE A 115 1.22 21.99 3.19
N LEU A 116 0.29 22.48 4.02
CA LEU A 116 0.07 23.91 4.25
C LEU A 116 0.23 24.26 5.74
N PRO A 117 0.72 25.47 6.06
CA PRO A 117 0.87 25.94 7.44
C PRO A 117 -0.46 26.20 8.15
N ARG A 118 -0.43 26.24 9.50
CA ARG A 118 -1.56 26.71 10.33
C ARG A 118 -1.97 28.14 9.99
N TYR A 119 -0.98 29.05 9.91
CA TYR A 119 -1.19 30.43 9.47
C TYR A 119 -1.47 30.44 7.97
N GLY A 120 -2.66 30.88 7.58
CA GLY A 120 -3.19 30.84 6.23
C GLY A 120 -4.24 29.74 6.03
N THR A 121 -4.37 28.76 6.93
CA THR A 121 -5.41 27.72 6.82
C THR A 121 -6.40 27.75 7.97
N VAL A 122 -5.90 27.68 9.21
CA VAL A 122 -6.71 27.73 10.44
C VAL A 122 -6.80 29.17 10.94
N GLU A 123 -5.67 29.87 10.96
CA GLU A 123 -5.59 31.27 11.35
C GLU A 123 -5.39 32.13 10.11
N SER A 124 -6.07 33.26 10.02
CA SER A 124 -5.86 34.17 8.91
C SER A 124 -4.46 34.79 8.97
N VAL A 125 -3.86 35.03 7.81
CA VAL A 125 -2.72 35.93 7.67
C VAL A 125 -3.27 37.27 7.19
N ASP A 126 -3.19 38.31 8.01
CA ASP A 126 -3.77 39.64 7.74
C ASP A 126 -5.22 39.57 7.21
N GLY A 127 -6.07 38.73 7.83
CA GLY A 127 -7.47 38.54 7.43
C GLY A 127 -7.70 37.68 6.17
N SER A 128 -6.64 37.18 5.54
CA SER A 128 -6.71 36.34 4.34
C SER A 128 -6.34 34.88 4.63
N TYR A 129 -6.85 33.97 3.81
CA TYR A 129 -6.55 32.54 3.86
C TYR A 129 -5.92 32.08 2.54
N ILE A 130 -5.06 31.06 2.62
CA ILE A 130 -4.49 30.36 1.47
C ILE A 130 -5.65 29.80 0.63
N PRO A 131 -5.67 30.05 -0.69
CA PRO A 131 -6.68 29.47 -1.58
C PRO A 131 -6.74 27.94 -1.48
N ARG A 132 -7.95 27.36 -1.61
CA ARG A 132 -8.13 25.91 -1.41
C ARG A 132 -7.53 25.04 -2.52
N ASP A 133 -7.31 25.65 -3.67
CA ASP A 133 -6.69 25.11 -4.88
C ASP A 133 -5.18 25.43 -4.95
N PHE A 134 -4.64 26.18 -3.98
CA PHE A 134 -3.25 26.63 -3.99
C PHE A 134 -2.26 25.46 -4.07
N ASN A 135 -1.41 25.48 -5.10
CA ASN A 135 -0.31 24.55 -5.25
C ASN A 135 0.95 25.07 -4.55
N VAL A 136 1.36 24.45 -3.44
CA VAL A 136 2.61 24.80 -2.76
C VAL A 136 3.86 24.36 -3.53
N SER A 137 3.73 23.37 -4.41
CA SER A 137 4.84 22.82 -5.18
C SER A 137 5.19 23.76 -6.35
N ASP A 138 5.86 23.22 -7.36
CA ASP A 138 6.07 23.91 -8.63
C ASP A 138 5.71 22.98 -9.80
N PRO A 139 4.74 23.34 -10.65
CA PRO A 139 4.35 22.55 -11.82
C PRO A 139 5.52 22.20 -12.75
N SER A 140 6.56 23.04 -12.83
CA SER A 140 7.71 22.77 -13.72
C SER A 140 8.67 21.69 -13.19
N TYR A 141 8.57 21.35 -11.91
CA TYR A 141 9.41 20.33 -11.26
C TYR A 141 8.62 19.12 -10.77
N ASN A 142 7.30 19.24 -10.66
CA ASN A 142 6.45 18.25 -10.03
C ASN A 142 6.38 16.92 -10.81
N GLN A 143 6.58 15.82 -10.10
CA GLN A 143 6.41 14.45 -10.58
C GLN A 143 5.77 13.60 -9.48
N SER A 144 4.79 12.77 -9.85
CA SER A 144 4.11 11.87 -8.93
C SER A 144 3.78 10.56 -9.64
N TRP A 145 4.61 9.55 -9.47
CA TRP A 145 4.52 8.30 -10.23
C TRP A 145 4.53 7.09 -9.30
N ARG A 146 3.63 6.13 -9.54
CA ARG A 146 3.59 4.85 -8.83
C ARG A 146 3.31 3.70 -9.78
N GLU A 147 3.95 2.56 -9.53
CA GLU A 147 3.69 1.29 -10.21
C GLU A 147 3.63 0.17 -9.19
N GLN A 148 2.63 -0.70 -9.31
CA GLN A 148 2.40 -1.85 -8.43
C GLN A 148 2.18 -3.08 -9.29
N THR A 149 2.91 -4.16 -8.99
CA THR A 149 2.72 -5.47 -9.61
C THR A 149 2.59 -6.50 -8.52
N MET A 150 1.56 -7.34 -8.60
CA MET A 150 1.32 -8.42 -7.65
C MET A 150 1.03 -9.72 -8.39
N ILE A 151 1.56 -10.81 -7.85
CA ILE A 151 1.26 -12.17 -8.28
C ILE A 151 1.16 -13.04 -7.03
N GLY A 152 0.15 -13.89 -6.98
CA GLY A 152 -0.05 -14.79 -5.86
C GLY A 152 -1.00 -15.91 -6.22
N TYR A 153 -1.13 -16.86 -5.31
CA TYR A 153 -2.11 -17.92 -5.42
C TYR A 153 -2.79 -18.22 -4.10
N GLU A 154 -3.97 -18.82 -4.21
CA GLU A 154 -4.71 -19.45 -3.12
C GLU A 154 -4.86 -20.93 -3.49
N PHE A 155 -4.34 -21.83 -2.66
CA PHE A 155 -4.46 -23.28 -2.81
C PHE A 155 -5.29 -23.84 -1.66
N GLU A 156 -6.23 -24.72 -1.98
CA GLU A 156 -7.07 -25.42 -1.01
C GLU A 156 -7.19 -26.88 -1.43
N HIS A 157 -7.02 -27.79 -0.47
CA HIS A 157 -7.20 -29.22 -0.66
C HIS A 157 -7.85 -29.87 0.56
N GLN A 158 -8.99 -30.51 0.36
CA GLN A 158 -9.65 -31.34 1.36
C GLN A 158 -8.94 -32.69 1.42
N LEU A 159 -8.21 -32.94 2.51
CA LEU A 159 -7.50 -34.19 2.74
C LEU A 159 -8.46 -35.33 3.07
N ASN A 160 -9.54 -35.00 3.79
CA ASN A 160 -10.67 -35.86 4.14
C ASN A 160 -11.81 -35.00 4.70
N ASP A 161 -12.88 -35.63 5.20
CA ASP A 161 -14.07 -34.97 5.77
C ASP A 161 -13.78 -34.09 7.00
N THR A 162 -12.64 -34.26 7.67
CA THR A 162 -12.25 -33.50 8.87
C THR A 162 -11.22 -32.42 8.55
N LEU A 163 -10.29 -32.68 7.62
CA LEU A 163 -9.08 -31.89 7.45
C LEU A 163 -9.02 -31.19 6.09
N THR A 164 -8.83 -29.87 6.13
CA THR A 164 -8.58 -29.04 4.94
C THR A 164 -7.24 -28.34 5.06
N LEU A 165 -6.39 -28.51 4.05
CA LEU A 165 -5.14 -27.78 3.88
C LEU A 165 -5.39 -26.52 3.03
N ARG A 166 -4.91 -25.37 3.49
CA ARG A 166 -4.86 -24.15 2.68
C ARG A 166 -3.44 -23.57 2.64
N GLN A 167 -3.05 -23.04 1.49
CA GLN A 167 -1.79 -22.33 1.33
C GLN A 167 -2.02 -21.10 0.47
N ASN A 168 -1.67 -19.94 1.01
CA ASN A 168 -1.79 -18.67 0.30
C ASN A 168 -0.39 -18.05 0.17
N ALA A 169 -0.01 -17.63 -1.04
CA ALA A 169 1.25 -16.94 -1.25
C ALA A 169 1.07 -15.72 -2.14
N ARG A 170 1.84 -14.67 -1.89
CA ARG A 170 1.85 -13.47 -2.71
C ARG A 170 3.22 -12.81 -2.73
N TYR A 171 3.64 -12.43 -3.92
CA TYR A 171 4.71 -11.48 -4.15
C TYR A 171 4.13 -10.16 -4.67
N ALA A 172 4.65 -9.04 -4.17
CA ALA A 172 4.30 -7.71 -4.61
C ALA A 172 5.54 -6.83 -4.75
N THR A 173 5.59 -6.01 -5.80
CA THR A 173 6.57 -4.94 -5.94
C THR A 173 5.84 -3.62 -6.14
N ILE A 174 6.27 -2.60 -5.39
CA ILE A 174 5.72 -1.24 -5.42
C ILE A 174 6.89 -0.30 -5.68
N LYS A 175 6.82 0.45 -6.77
CA LYS A 175 7.80 1.47 -7.13
C LYS A 175 7.14 2.83 -7.09
N GLN A 176 7.83 3.80 -6.51
CA GLN A 176 7.35 5.17 -6.38
C GLN A 176 8.46 6.14 -6.71
N LYS A 177 8.11 7.20 -7.46
CA LYS A 177 9.02 8.28 -7.81
C LYS A 177 8.29 9.60 -7.65
N TYR A 178 8.86 10.51 -6.88
CA TYR A 178 8.29 11.83 -6.66
C TYR A 178 9.35 12.92 -6.80
N ARG A 179 8.92 14.05 -7.37
CA ARG A 179 9.63 15.32 -7.35
C ARG A 179 8.63 16.39 -6.98
N TYR A 180 8.95 17.25 -6.02
CA TYR A 180 8.04 18.31 -5.61
C TYR A 180 8.77 19.34 -4.76
N LEU A 181 8.20 20.54 -4.66
CA LEU A 181 8.52 21.47 -3.59
C LEU A 181 7.49 21.29 -2.47
N VAL A 182 7.95 21.30 -1.22
CA VAL A 182 7.09 21.17 -0.05
C VAL A 182 7.29 22.32 0.90
N TYR A 183 6.20 22.74 1.55
CA TYR A 183 6.27 23.66 2.69
C TYR A 183 7.27 23.16 3.74
N SER A 184 8.16 24.06 4.18
CA SER A 184 9.11 23.82 5.25
C SER A 184 8.72 24.64 6.48
N THR A 185 8.66 25.95 6.32
CA THR A 185 8.50 26.91 7.41
C THR A 185 7.91 28.21 6.88
N SER A 186 7.25 28.97 7.75
CA SER A 186 6.92 30.37 7.52
C SER A 186 6.99 31.12 8.85
N ALA A 187 7.23 32.43 8.81
CA ALA A 187 7.03 33.27 9.98
C ALA A 187 5.54 33.30 10.36
N ALA A 188 5.25 33.59 11.63
CA ALA A 188 3.88 33.84 12.06
C ALA A 188 3.28 35.02 11.27
N ASN A 189 2.03 34.87 10.84
CA ASN A 189 1.34 35.91 10.06
C ASN A 189 2.13 36.39 8.81
N SER A 190 2.82 35.48 8.11
CA SER A 190 3.49 35.75 6.83
C SER A 190 2.76 35.10 5.64
N SER A 191 2.70 35.77 4.49
CA SER A 191 2.27 35.13 3.23
C SER A 191 3.38 34.40 2.49
N VAL A 192 4.64 34.64 2.85
CA VAL A 192 5.78 33.95 2.25
C VAL A 192 5.99 32.61 2.95
N LEU A 193 5.98 31.54 2.15
CA LEU A 193 6.25 30.17 2.55
C LEU A 193 7.64 29.78 2.08
N SER A 194 8.50 29.36 3.01
CA SER A 194 9.74 28.72 2.64
C SER A 194 9.51 27.28 2.27
N ARG A 195 10.11 26.84 1.16
CA ARG A 195 9.95 25.49 0.62
C ARG A 195 11.26 24.73 0.55
N ARG A 196 11.16 23.41 0.44
CA ARG A 196 12.27 22.51 0.12
C ARG A 196 11.94 21.77 -1.16
N ALA A 197 12.89 21.72 -2.09
CA ALA A 197 12.80 20.83 -3.22
C ALA A 197 13.17 19.41 -2.77
N GLN A 198 12.40 18.42 -3.19
CA GLN A 198 12.58 17.01 -2.83
C GLN A 198 12.53 16.11 -4.06
N HIS A 199 13.43 15.12 -4.08
CA HIS A 199 13.42 13.99 -5.00
C HIS A 199 13.34 12.73 -4.16
N GLU A 200 12.27 11.97 -4.33
CA GLU A 200 12.08 10.68 -3.67
C GLU A 200 12.00 9.52 -4.65
N GLN A 201 12.67 8.44 -4.30
CA GLN A 201 12.48 7.15 -4.93
C GLN A 201 12.30 6.09 -3.85
N ARG A 202 11.29 5.25 -4.00
CA ARG A 202 11.07 4.11 -3.13
C ARG A 202 10.74 2.88 -3.94
N GLN A 203 11.34 1.75 -3.57
CA GLN A 203 10.95 0.45 -4.07
C GLN A 203 10.77 -0.49 -2.89
N THR A 204 9.57 -1.05 -2.77
CA THR A 204 9.24 -2.06 -1.76
C THR A 204 8.91 -3.36 -2.47
N ASP A 205 9.67 -4.41 -2.16
CA ASP A 205 9.41 -5.77 -2.62
C ASP A 205 8.96 -6.60 -1.40
N GLU A 206 7.77 -7.20 -1.47
CA GLU A 206 7.21 -8.02 -0.38
C GLU A 206 6.90 -9.43 -0.87
N PHE A 207 7.20 -10.42 -0.06
CA PHE A 207 6.74 -11.79 -0.23
C PHE A 207 6.09 -12.27 1.06
N GLY A 208 4.97 -12.97 0.94
CA GLY A 208 4.30 -13.63 2.05
C GLY A 208 3.79 -14.99 1.64
N ILE A 209 3.87 -15.95 2.55
CA ILE A 209 3.26 -17.28 2.44
C ILE A 209 2.63 -17.66 3.79
N ASP A 210 1.45 -18.23 3.74
CA ASP A 210 0.71 -18.70 4.90
C ASP A 210 0.19 -20.11 4.63
N ASN A 211 0.47 -21.02 5.56
CA ASN A 211 0.12 -22.42 5.49
C ASN A 211 -0.81 -22.74 6.65
N GLN A 212 -2.01 -23.21 6.33
CA GLN A 212 -3.08 -23.45 7.29
C GLN A 212 -3.57 -24.88 7.21
N LEU A 213 -3.77 -25.50 8.37
CA LEU A 213 -4.54 -26.72 8.52
C LEU A 213 -5.79 -26.42 9.33
N GLU A 214 -6.94 -26.65 8.73
CA GLU A 214 -8.25 -26.57 9.41
C GLU A 214 -8.73 -27.98 9.71
N ALA A 215 -9.19 -28.19 10.94
CA ALA A 215 -9.80 -29.42 11.42
C ALA A 215 -11.20 -29.14 11.98
N GLN A 216 -12.21 -29.78 11.39
CA GLN A 216 -13.60 -29.70 11.85
C GLN A 216 -14.03 -31.04 12.44
N PHE A 217 -14.30 -31.09 13.74
CA PHE A 217 -14.68 -32.32 14.45
C PHE A 217 -15.59 -32.03 15.65
N ALA A 218 -16.14 -33.08 16.26
CA ALA A 218 -16.95 -32.97 17.47
C ALA A 218 -16.34 -33.75 18.63
N SER A 219 -16.39 -33.19 19.84
CA SER A 219 -16.12 -33.88 21.09
C SER A 219 -17.41 -33.97 21.92
N GLY A 220 -18.14 -35.07 21.75
CA GLY A 220 -19.47 -35.23 22.35
C GLY A 220 -20.48 -34.24 21.75
N GLN A 221 -20.96 -33.29 22.56
CA GLN A 221 -21.92 -32.25 22.13
C GLN A 221 -21.25 -30.96 21.65
N VAL A 222 -19.93 -30.88 21.71
CA VAL A 222 -19.18 -29.67 21.36
C VAL A 222 -18.62 -29.83 19.95
N ALA A 223 -18.95 -28.89 19.06
CA ALA A 223 -18.34 -28.81 17.73
C ALA A 223 -17.09 -27.92 17.80
N HIS A 224 -16.01 -28.35 17.15
CA HIS A 224 -14.74 -27.67 17.07
C HIS A 224 -14.42 -27.28 15.63
N THR A 225 -13.95 -26.05 15.45
CA THR A 225 -13.22 -25.63 14.24
C THR A 225 -11.84 -25.16 14.68
N VAL A 226 -10.86 -26.03 14.53
CA VAL A 226 -9.46 -25.75 14.89
C VAL A 226 -8.72 -25.32 13.64
N ILE A 227 -8.06 -24.17 13.69
CA ILE A 227 -7.17 -23.69 12.63
C ILE A 227 -5.78 -23.54 13.25
N GLY A 228 -4.79 -24.21 12.68
CA GLY A 228 -3.39 -24.03 13.02
C GLY A 228 -2.59 -23.67 11.78
N GLY A 229 -1.57 -22.83 11.92
CA GLY A 229 -0.79 -22.41 10.76
C GLY A 229 0.58 -21.85 11.06
N VAL A 230 1.36 -21.74 9.99
CA VAL A 230 2.69 -21.12 9.96
C VAL A 230 2.75 -20.15 8.79
N ASP A 231 3.03 -18.89 9.11
CA ASP A 231 3.23 -17.83 8.14
C ASP A 231 4.68 -17.34 8.10
N TYR A 232 5.09 -16.88 6.92
CA TYR A 232 6.34 -16.17 6.72
C TYR A 232 6.11 -14.96 5.83
N LYS A 233 6.60 -13.80 6.26
CA LYS A 233 6.61 -12.57 5.50
C LYS A 233 8.03 -12.01 5.44
N THR A 234 8.44 -11.58 4.26
CA THR A 234 9.64 -10.77 4.07
C THR A 234 9.32 -9.50 3.29
N SER A 235 10.00 -8.42 3.63
CA SER A 235 9.87 -7.13 2.95
C SER A 235 11.25 -6.50 2.81
N LYS A 236 11.52 -5.98 1.62
CA LYS A 236 12.72 -5.25 1.28
C LYS A 236 12.31 -3.87 0.79
N ASP A 237 12.70 -2.85 1.53
CA ASP A 237 12.32 -1.48 1.26
C ASP A 237 13.57 -0.63 1.00
N LYS A 238 13.73 -0.17 -0.23
CA LYS A 238 14.78 0.75 -0.64
C LYS A 238 14.20 2.15 -0.71
N GLN A 239 14.80 3.09 0.00
CA GLN A 239 14.35 4.48 0.03
C GLN A 239 15.51 5.43 -0.22
N TYR A 240 15.28 6.36 -1.14
CA TYR A 240 16.11 7.53 -1.35
C TYR A 240 15.25 8.80 -1.24
N LEU A 241 15.73 9.77 -0.48
CA LEU A 241 15.20 11.12 -0.41
C LEU A 241 16.37 12.11 -0.47
N GLY A 242 16.48 12.81 -1.59
CA GLY A 242 17.33 13.99 -1.73
C GLY A 242 16.53 15.25 -1.48
N ARG A 243 17.13 16.25 -0.83
CA ARG A 243 16.49 17.55 -0.63
C ARG A 243 17.47 18.71 -0.69
N ALA A 244 16.98 19.86 -1.15
CA ALA A 244 17.64 21.15 -1.06
C ALA A 244 16.66 22.21 -0.52
N GLY A 245 17.20 23.22 0.15
CA GLY A 245 16.48 24.40 0.59
C GLY A 245 17.16 25.67 0.10
N GLY A 246 16.52 26.80 0.35
CA GLY A 246 17.04 28.13 0.02
C GLY A 246 15.91 29.06 -0.39
N SER A 247 16.13 30.37 -0.24
CA SER A 247 15.11 31.39 -0.49
C SER A 247 14.68 31.49 -1.95
N GLN A 248 15.46 30.95 -2.89
CA GLN A 248 15.06 30.82 -4.29
C GLN A 248 13.85 29.91 -4.48
N TYR A 249 13.56 29.04 -3.51
CA TYR A 249 12.38 28.20 -3.49
C TYR A 249 11.24 28.83 -2.70
N ASP A 250 11.36 30.02 -2.11
CA ASP A 250 10.24 30.59 -1.36
C ASP A 250 9.08 30.97 -2.31
N ILE A 251 7.85 30.99 -1.80
CA ILE A 251 6.66 31.38 -2.56
C ILE A 251 5.74 32.24 -1.70
N ASP A 252 5.28 33.36 -2.25
CA ASP A 252 4.18 34.12 -1.66
C ASP A 252 2.86 33.53 -2.18
N TRP A 253 2.05 32.94 -1.30
CA TRP A 253 0.78 32.32 -1.72
C TRP A 253 -0.30 33.33 -2.13
N ARG A 254 -0.13 34.63 -1.85
CA ARG A 254 -1.03 35.70 -2.31
C ARG A 254 -0.75 36.12 -3.74
N SER A 255 0.47 35.88 -4.22
CA SER A 255 0.91 36.18 -5.58
C SER A 255 1.97 35.16 -6.01
N PRO A 256 1.58 33.89 -6.21
CA PRO A 256 2.55 32.82 -6.46
C PRO A 256 3.26 32.98 -7.80
N SER A 257 4.57 32.78 -7.78
CA SER A 257 5.42 32.68 -8.98
C SER A 257 5.97 31.26 -9.09
N TYR A 258 5.54 30.55 -10.14
CA TYR A 258 5.99 29.20 -10.49
C TYR A 258 7.09 29.22 -11.55
N GLY A 259 7.67 28.05 -11.85
CA GLY A 259 8.75 27.90 -12.81
C GLY A 259 10.15 28.02 -12.18
N VAL A 260 10.28 27.76 -10.88
CA VAL A 260 11.59 27.84 -10.22
C VAL A 260 12.53 26.77 -10.78
N ASN A 261 13.77 27.16 -11.08
CA ASN A 261 14.78 26.21 -11.50
C ASN A 261 15.27 25.39 -10.30
N VAL A 262 15.03 24.08 -10.33
CA VAL A 262 15.49 23.15 -9.29
C VAL A 262 16.71 22.39 -9.80
N ASP A 263 17.87 22.71 -9.22
CA ASP A 263 19.11 21.98 -9.48
C ASP A 263 19.25 20.80 -8.51
N GLU A 264 18.96 19.59 -9.00
CA GLU A 264 19.10 18.36 -8.20
C GLU A 264 20.57 18.05 -7.83
N SER A 265 21.56 18.64 -8.50
CA SER A 265 22.97 18.45 -8.14
C SER A 265 23.32 19.08 -6.78
N ALA A 266 22.52 20.04 -6.31
CA ALA A 266 22.64 20.67 -5.00
C ALA A 266 21.96 19.85 -3.89
N PHE A 267 21.34 18.70 -4.19
CA PHE A 267 20.58 17.95 -3.22
C PHE A 267 21.50 17.19 -2.26
N SER A 268 21.18 17.30 -0.97
CA SER A 268 21.78 16.46 0.06
C SER A 268 20.86 15.27 0.35
N PRO A 269 21.40 14.04 0.49
CA PRO A 269 20.60 12.89 0.89
C PRO A 269 20.11 13.07 2.33
N ALA A 270 18.80 13.15 2.53
CA ALA A 270 18.17 13.06 3.84
C ALA A 270 17.97 11.60 4.27
N THR A 271 17.72 10.73 3.29
CA THR A 271 17.61 9.28 3.48
C THR A 271 18.21 8.60 2.26
N ASN A 272 19.00 7.58 2.48
CA ASN A 272 19.48 6.68 1.44
C ASN A 272 19.79 5.35 2.10
N GLU A 273 18.79 4.47 2.16
CA GLU A 273 18.90 3.24 2.92
C GLU A 273 18.07 2.11 2.32
N GLN A 274 18.42 0.90 2.74
CA GLN A 274 17.60 -0.29 2.51
C GLN A 274 17.28 -0.95 3.85
N GLN A 275 15.99 -1.16 4.11
CA GLN A 275 15.49 -1.90 5.27
C GLN A 275 15.00 -3.28 4.81
N ASN A 276 15.42 -4.34 5.51
CA ASN A 276 14.91 -5.69 5.30
C ASN A 276 14.23 -6.18 6.58
N LEU A 277 13.03 -6.70 6.44
CA LEU A 277 12.22 -7.25 7.52
C LEU A 277 11.88 -8.71 7.19
N ASP A 278 12.16 -9.60 8.13
CA ASP A 278 11.72 -10.99 8.10
C ASP A 278 10.89 -11.30 9.33
N GLN A 279 9.75 -11.95 9.11
CA GLN A 279 8.82 -12.34 10.16
C GLN A 279 8.33 -13.78 9.91
N THR A 280 8.35 -14.59 10.96
CA THR A 280 7.74 -15.92 10.98
C THR A 280 6.73 -15.97 12.10
N GLY A 281 5.50 -16.39 11.80
CA GLY A 281 4.44 -16.59 12.77
C GLY A 281 4.03 -18.05 12.87
N VAL A 282 3.67 -18.47 14.08
CA VAL A 282 2.96 -19.73 14.34
C VAL A 282 1.71 -19.38 15.12
N TYR A 283 0.57 -19.89 14.69
CA TYR A 283 -0.70 -19.60 15.33
C TYR A 283 -1.60 -20.83 15.41
N VAL A 284 -2.50 -20.79 16.37
CA VAL A 284 -3.57 -21.76 16.57
C VAL A 284 -4.80 -21.04 17.09
N GLN A 285 -5.97 -21.46 16.63
CA GLN A 285 -7.25 -20.96 17.10
C GLN A 285 -8.23 -22.13 17.15
N ASP A 286 -8.92 -22.29 18.27
CA ASP A 286 -10.07 -23.20 18.38
C ASP A 286 -11.35 -22.38 18.57
N GLN A 287 -12.33 -22.62 17.69
CA GLN A 287 -13.70 -22.17 17.89
C GLN A 287 -14.55 -23.35 18.35
N LEU A 288 -15.11 -23.21 19.56
CA LEU A 288 -15.97 -24.21 20.18
C LEU A 288 -17.41 -23.73 20.16
N SER A 289 -18.29 -24.53 19.57
CA SER A 289 -19.73 -24.29 19.56
C SER A 289 -20.45 -25.35 20.39
N TRP A 290 -21.25 -24.90 21.36
CA TRP A 290 -22.07 -25.76 22.21
C TRP A 290 -23.43 -25.12 22.50
N ARG A 291 -24.50 -25.67 21.91
CA ARG A 291 -25.86 -25.10 21.96
C ARG A 291 -25.88 -23.67 21.42
N ASN A 292 -26.01 -22.68 22.29
CA ASN A 292 -26.03 -21.26 21.95
C ASN A 292 -24.74 -20.54 22.41
N TRP A 293 -23.73 -21.30 22.86
CA TRP A 293 -22.44 -20.76 23.27
C TRP A 293 -21.42 -20.90 22.14
N GLU A 294 -20.69 -19.82 21.89
CA GLU A 294 -19.53 -19.77 20.99
C GLU A 294 -18.34 -19.27 21.80
N LEU A 295 -17.29 -20.08 21.90
CA LEU A 295 -16.04 -19.73 22.58
C LEU A 295 -14.90 -19.75 21.57
N LEU A 296 -14.07 -18.70 21.59
CA LEU A 296 -12.88 -18.59 20.76
C LEU A 296 -11.63 -18.60 21.64
N VAL A 297 -10.72 -19.54 21.38
CA VAL A 297 -9.45 -19.67 22.10
C VAL A 297 -8.29 -19.47 21.12
N PRO A 298 -7.74 -18.26 21.03
CA PRO A 298 -6.60 -17.96 20.17
C PRO A 298 -5.24 -18.13 20.87
N GLY A 299 -4.22 -18.47 20.08
CA GLY A 299 -2.81 -18.43 20.48
C GLY A 299 -1.91 -18.12 19.29
N ALA A 300 -0.92 -17.25 19.46
CA ALA A 300 0.03 -16.91 18.40
C ALA A 300 1.40 -16.54 18.99
N THR A 301 2.46 -16.91 18.29
CA THR A 301 3.85 -16.52 18.57
C THR A 301 4.49 -16.04 17.28
N THR A 302 5.21 -14.93 17.35
CA THR A 302 5.86 -14.32 16.18
C THR A 302 7.34 -14.08 16.46
N GLY A 303 8.22 -14.57 15.58
CA GLY A 303 9.64 -14.26 15.57
C GLY A 303 9.97 -13.22 14.51
N ARG A 304 10.87 -12.27 14.84
CA ARG A 304 11.30 -11.21 13.91
C ARG A 304 12.81 -11.14 13.79
N LYS A 305 13.28 -10.86 12.58
CA LYS A 305 14.62 -10.35 12.33
C LYS A 305 14.51 -9.07 11.50
N CYS A 306 15.08 -7.99 12.02
CA CYS A 306 15.32 -6.78 11.26
C CYS A 306 16.82 -6.68 11.01
N ALA A 307 17.24 -6.60 9.75
CA ALA A 307 18.61 -6.20 9.46
C ALA A 307 18.73 -4.68 9.68
N PRO A 308 19.82 -4.17 10.26
CA PRO A 308 20.06 -2.73 10.30
C PRO A 308 20.05 -2.16 8.87
N PRO A 309 19.60 -0.91 8.69
CA PRO A 309 19.54 -0.30 7.38
C PRO A 309 20.93 -0.31 6.73
N ILE A 310 21.01 -0.83 5.50
CA ILE A 310 22.25 -0.80 4.73
C ILE A 310 22.36 0.59 4.12
N LEU A 311 23.26 1.40 4.66
CA LEU A 311 23.65 2.67 4.06
C LEU A 311 24.61 2.39 2.89
N PRO A 312 24.38 2.92 1.69
CA PRO A 312 25.40 2.91 0.65
C PRO A 312 26.58 3.77 1.11
N THR A 313 27.79 3.27 0.85
CA THR A 313 29.07 3.88 1.26
C THR A 313 29.16 5.34 0.80
N PRO A 314 29.49 6.31 1.69
CA PRO A 314 29.67 7.68 1.26
C PRO A 314 30.89 7.81 0.35
N ALA A 315 30.72 8.46 -0.79
CA ALA A 315 31.86 8.98 -1.56
C ALA A 315 32.42 10.22 -0.85
N ALA A 316 33.52 10.03 -0.10
CA ALA A 316 34.42 11.04 0.47
C ALA A 316 33.85 12.03 1.53
N PRO A 317 34.69 12.56 2.45
CA PRO A 317 34.22 13.13 3.69
C PRO A 317 33.91 14.63 3.54
N SER A 318 32.70 15.03 3.92
CA SER A 318 32.42 16.41 4.32
C SER A 318 31.76 16.35 5.70
N ARG A 319 32.36 17.06 6.67
CA ARG A 319 31.92 17.11 8.07
C ARG A 319 30.43 17.47 8.13
N MET A 320 29.59 16.52 8.54
CA MET A 320 28.17 16.76 8.79
C MET A 320 27.89 16.51 10.27
N ILE A 321 27.44 17.57 10.95
CA ILE A 321 26.85 17.48 12.28
C ILE A 321 25.47 16.86 12.08
N ILE A 322 25.32 15.59 12.47
CA ILE A 322 24.03 14.88 12.47
C ILE A 322 23.30 15.28 13.74
N SER A 323 22.27 16.13 13.63
CA SER A 323 21.20 16.19 14.62
C SER A 323 20.17 15.10 14.26
N SER A 324 20.10 14.08 15.11
CA SER A 324 19.17 12.97 15.00
C SER A 324 17.73 13.41 15.32
N PRO A 325 16.75 13.21 14.42
CA PRO A 325 15.36 13.10 14.82
C PRO A 325 15.01 11.61 14.99
N GLY A 326 14.74 11.22 16.24
CA GLY A 326 14.00 10.02 16.68
C GLY A 326 14.10 8.77 15.81
N ALA A 327 14.92 7.82 16.23
CA ALA A 327 14.84 6.44 15.75
C ALA A 327 13.42 5.87 15.99
N PRO A 328 12.76 5.27 14.98
CA PRO A 328 11.62 4.43 15.25
C PRO A 328 12.12 3.23 16.06
N ALA A 329 11.43 2.93 17.17
CA ALA A 329 11.75 1.83 18.07
C ALA A 329 11.69 0.49 17.34
N CYS A 330 12.81 0.09 16.74
CA CYS A 330 13.06 -1.26 16.29
C CYS A 330 13.64 -2.04 17.47
N CYS A 331 13.03 -3.19 17.75
CA CYS A 331 13.43 -4.17 18.76
C CYS A 331 13.02 -3.81 20.20
N THR A 332 11.85 -4.29 20.60
CA THR A 332 11.72 -4.91 21.93
C THR A 332 11.01 -6.25 21.77
N PRO A 333 11.42 -7.28 22.55
CA PRO A 333 10.92 -8.64 22.46
C PRO A 333 9.43 -8.76 22.79
#